data_AF-A0A365NJY3-F1
#
_entry.id   AF-A0A365NJY3-F1
#
_cell.length_a   1.000
_cell.length_b   1.000
_cell.length_c   1.000
_cell.angle_alpha   90.00
_cell.angle_beta   90.00
_cell.angle_gamma   90.00
#
_symmetry.space_group_name_H-M   'P 1'
#
loop_
_entity.id
_entity.type
_entity.pdbx_description
1 polymer ?
#
loop_
_entity_poly.entity_id
_entity_poly.type
_entity_poly.pdbx_seq_one_letter_code
_entity_poly.pdbx_strand_id
1 'polypeptide(L)'
;MIAEIPESITRAELDLSSPIQHFVPPVVILSTTITSDAMAEPETLLTPPASDDDSYDGSDSCIHFKSDYAIQVIRHLPYFDSTCIKYVHYKSKPLDLTAFTLDDFEKHMNYHQDREFWSSEGEQMDPSDVVCIAVGHESFSRELWLNVKDCEIFEDFHAGDLLDAVPVEGFFDNLKEQYQSLKFIPGKRRITIEAENLPEQGVRIKEEDVTGQTEEWGTDLDVQCVRQIYRDHGWPGSFDMETASEAIDKWLEPL
;
A
#
# COMPACT_ATOMS: atom_id res chain seq x y z
N MET A 1 -58.96 9.43 -14.30
CA MET A 1 -57.70 9.63 -15.05
C MET A 1 -56.58 9.37 -14.07
N ILE A 2 -56.03 8.17 -14.10
CA ILE A 2 -54.86 7.75 -13.33
C ILE A 2 -53.75 7.69 -14.37
N ALA A 3 -52.72 8.52 -14.22
CA ALA A 3 -51.59 8.55 -15.13
C ALA A 3 -50.59 7.47 -14.70
N GLU A 4 -50.29 6.57 -15.63
CA GLU A 4 -49.28 5.53 -15.51
C GLU A 4 -47.87 6.16 -15.47
N ILE A 5 -47.04 5.67 -14.55
CA ILE A 5 -45.62 6.02 -14.43
C ILE A 5 -44.86 5.07 -15.37
N PRO A 6 -43.99 5.56 -16.28
CA PRO A 6 -43.25 4.67 -17.15
C PRO A 6 -42.09 4.03 -16.37
N GLU A 7 -42.14 2.70 -16.28
CA GLU A 7 -40.98 1.84 -16.00
C GLU A 7 -39.97 1.95 -17.15
N SER A 8 -38.83 2.59 -16.91
CA SER A 8 -37.53 2.29 -17.54
C SER A 8 -36.50 3.35 -17.15
N ILE A 9 -35.90 3.19 -15.97
CA ILE A 9 -34.53 3.66 -15.77
C ILE A 9 -33.67 2.48 -16.19
N THR A 10 -33.27 2.48 -17.46
CA THR A 10 -32.18 1.65 -17.95
C THR A 10 -30.96 1.90 -17.05
N ARG A 11 -30.57 0.89 -16.27
CA ARG A 11 -29.23 0.82 -15.65
C ARG A 11 -28.23 1.12 -16.76
N ALA A 12 -27.54 2.26 -16.66
CA ALA A 12 -26.32 2.46 -17.40
C ALA A 12 -25.41 1.28 -17.04
N GLU A 13 -24.92 0.55 -18.05
CA GLU A 13 -23.78 -0.34 -17.87
C GLU A 13 -22.67 0.51 -17.27
N LEU A 14 -22.38 0.32 -15.98
CA LEU A 14 -21.23 0.92 -15.33
C LEU A 14 -20.01 0.38 -16.06
N ASP A 15 -19.20 1.26 -16.61
CA ASP A 15 -17.95 0.92 -17.28
C ASP A 15 -16.93 0.48 -16.23
N LEU A 16 -17.04 -0.78 -15.80
CA LEU A 16 -16.17 -1.44 -14.81
C LEU A 16 -14.70 -1.54 -15.28
N SER A 17 -14.41 -1.13 -16.52
CA SER A 17 -13.08 -1.21 -17.10
C SER A 17 -12.11 -0.16 -16.54
N SER A 18 -12.58 0.97 -16.00
CA SER A 18 -11.71 2.10 -15.68
C SER A 18 -10.84 1.86 -14.40
N PRO A 19 -11.33 1.81 -13.15
CA PRO A 19 -10.44 1.69 -11.98
C PRO A 19 -9.70 0.36 -11.90
N ILE A 20 -10.31 -0.75 -12.36
CA ILE A 20 -9.67 -2.06 -12.29
C ILE A 20 -8.45 -2.10 -13.23
N GLN A 21 -8.53 -1.48 -14.42
CA GLN A 21 -7.38 -1.33 -15.31
C GLN A 21 -6.35 -0.32 -14.79
N HIS A 22 -6.78 0.67 -14.00
CA HIS A 22 -5.91 1.68 -13.40
C HIS A 22 -5.28 1.24 -12.08
N PHE A 23 -5.85 0.27 -11.37
CA PHE A 23 -5.40 -0.13 -10.03
C PHE A 23 -4.66 -1.46 -10.05
N VAL A 24 -5.12 -2.45 -10.84
CA VAL A 24 -4.48 -3.77 -10.90
C VAL A 24 -3.05 -3.65 -11.42
N PRO A 25 -2.74 -2.93 -12.52
CA PRO A 25 -1.36 -2.82 -12.97
C PRO A 25 -0.46 -2.08 -11.98
N PRO A 26 -0.78 -0.90 -11.42
CA PRO A 26 0.12 -0.22 -10.46
C PRO A 26 0.27 -0.94 -9.12
N VAL A 27 -0.77 -1.55 -8.57
CA VAL A 27 -0.66 -2.33 -7.32
C VAL A 27 0.03 -3.66 -7.55
N VAL A 28 -0.21 -4.34 -8.68
CA VAL A 28 0.59 -5.50 -9.06
C VAL A 28 2.01 -5.09 -9.37
N ILE A 29 2.27 -3.92 -9.97
CA ILE A 29 3.60 -3.37 -10.26
C ILE A 29 4.31 -2.95 -9.00
N LEU A 30 3.65 -2.37 -8.00
CA LEU A 30 4.28 -2.06 -6.72
C LEU A 30 4.44 -3.29 -5.87
N SER A 31 3.46 -4.18 -5.85
CA SER A 31 3.64 -5.50 -5.28
C SER A 31 4.84 -6.15 -5.96
N THR A 32 4.99 -6.16 -7.28
CA THR A 32 6.16 -6.71 -7.99
C THR A 32 7.41 -5.81 -7.99
N THR A 33 7.36 -4.54 -7.61
CA THR A 33 8.57 -3.71 -7.43
C THR A 33 9.07 -3.91 -6.00
N ILE A 34 8.16 -4.01 -5.04
CA ILE A 34 8.43 -4.39 -3.66
C ILE A 34 8.76 -5.89 -3.58
N THR A 35 8.23 -6.75 -4.46
CA THR A 35 8.34 -8.23 -4.40
C THR A 35 9.00 -8.95 -5.58
N SER A 36 9.02 -8.44 -6.80
CA SER A 36 9.69 -9.11 -7.94
C SER A 36 11.14 -8.68 -8.16
N ASP A 37 11.58 -7.52 -7.64
CA ASP A 37 13.02 -7.19 -7.56
C ASP A 37 13.65 -7.75 -6.27
N ALA A 38 13.22 -8.97 -5.89
CA ALA A 38 13.63 -9.84 -4.76
C ALA A 38 12.87 -9.75 -3.42
N MET A 39 11.53 -9.74 -3.40
CA MET A 39 10.78 -10.08 -2.16
C MET A 39 9.66 -11.13 -2.26
N ALA A 40 9.45 -11.89 -3.33
CA ALA A 40 8.59 -13.09 -3.28
C ALA A 40 8.79 -14.01 -4.47
N GLU A 41 8.90 -15.32 -4.21
CA GLU A 41 8.27 -16.31 -5.08
C GLU A 41 6.80 -15.87 -5.29
N PRO A 42 6.22 -15.99 -6.50
CA PRO A 42 4.86 -15.52 -6.84
C PRO A 42 3.72 -16.17 -6.01
N GLU A 43 4.04 -16.98 -5.01
CA GLU A 43 3.10 -17.81 -4.24
C GLU A 43 2.19 -17.04 -3.27
N THR A 44 2.39 -15.74 -3.02
CA THR A 44 1.52 -14.96 -2.11
C THR A 44 0.54 -14.02 -2.81
N LEU A 45 0.61 -13.86 -4.14
CA LEU A 45 -0.31 -13.01 -4.88
C LEU A 45 -1.40 -13.87 -5.51
N LEU A 46 -2.51 -14.02 -4.81
CA LEU A 46 -3.65 -14.79 -5.31
C LEU A 46 -4.47 -13.91 -6.25
N THR A 47 -4.63 -14.36 -7.50
CA THR A 47 -5.74 -13.87 -8.34
C THR A 47 -7.06 -14.25 -7.67
N PRO A 48 -8.07 -13.35 -7.65
CA PRO A 48 -9.39 -13.72 -7.16
C PRO A 48 -9.87 -14.97 -7.92
N PRO A 49 -10.50 -15.94 -7.24
CA PRO A 49 -11.01 -17.14 -7.90
C PRO A 49 -11.96 -16.73 -9.03
N ALA A 50 -11.82 -17.36 -10.19
CA ALA A 50 -12.72 -17.16 -11.32
C ALA A 50 -14.15 -17.39 -10.84
N SER A 51 -15.03 -16.42 -11.09
CA SER A 51 -16.43 -16.42 -10.70
C SER A 51 -17.22 -17.42 -11.56
N ASP A 52 -17.01 -18.70 -11.33
CA ASP A 52 -17.86 -19.77 -11.85
C ASP A 52 -18.56 -20.45 -10.66
N ASP A 53 -19.53 -19.75 -10.07
CA ASP A 53 -20.76 -20.30 -9.48
C ASP A 53 -21.39 -19.28 -8.52
N ASP A 54 -22.68 -19.03 -8.72
CA ASP A 54 -23.59 -18.19 -7.92
C ASP A 54 -23.83 -18.72 -6.48
N SER A 55 -22.80 -19.19 -5.78
CA SER A 55 -22.95 -19.80 -4.45
C SER A 55 -22.17 -19.10 -3.33
N TYR A 56 -21.90 -17.81 -3.44
CA TYR A 56 -21.47 -17.00 -2.29
C TYR A 56 -22.66 -16.26 -1.67
N ASP A 57 -23.40 -16.95 -0.81
CA ASP A 57 -24.48 -16.39 0.05
C ASP A 57 -23.91 -15.57 1.22
N GLY A 58 -22.94 -14.69 0.92
CA GLY A 58 -22.18 -13.93 1.91
C GLY A 58 -22.09 -12.44 1.62
N SER A 59 -23.00 -11.88 0.80
CA SER A 59 -22.82 -10.53 0.26
C SER A 59 -24.02 -9.59 0.31
N ASP A 60 -25.00 -9.82 1.19
CA ASP A 60 -26.10 -8.86 1.38
C ASP A 60 -25.91 -7.85 2.54
N SER A 61 -24.93 -8.04 3.41
CA SER A 61 -24.79 -7.20 4.62
C SER A 61 -23.67 -6.15 4.60
N CYS A 62 -22.70 -6.24 3.68
CA CYS A 62 -21.68 -5.18 3.50
C CYS A 62 -22.21 -3.99 2.67
N ILE A 63 -23.33 -4.19 1.96
CA ILE A 63 -24.01 -3.23 1.07
C ILE A 63 -24.39 -1.93 1.81
N HIS A 64 -24.57 -2.00 3.14
CA HIS A 64 -24.95 -0.83 3.93
C HIS A 64 -23.79 0.11 4.29
N PHE A 65 -22.53 -0.32 4.14
CA PHE A 65 -21.36 0.47 4.55
C PHE A 65 -20.51 0.97 3.38
N LYS A 66 -20.56 0.27 2.24
CA LYS A 66 -19.82 0.61 1.02
C LYS A 66 -20.77 0.59 -0.16
N SER A 67 -20.50 1.44 -1.15
CA SER A 67 -21.29 1.50 -2.36
C SER A 67 -21.16 0.18 -3.14
N ASP A 68 -22.17 -0.15 -3.95
CA ASP A 68 -22.11 -1.32 -4.84
C ASP A 68 -20.85 -1.30 -5.71
N TYR A 69 -20.40 -0.10 -6.09
CA TYR A 69 -19.19 0.10 -6.88
C TYR A 69 -17.91 -0.19 -6.08
N ALA A 70 -17.82 0.33 -4.86
CA ALA A 70 -16.70 0.04 -3.96
C ALA A 70 -16.59 -1.45 -3.64
N ILE A 71 -17.71 -2.15 -3.41
CA ILE A 71 -17.72 -3.60 -3.20
C ILE A 71 -17.21 -4.34 -4.44
N GLN A 72 -17.59 -3.90 -5.64
CA GLN A 72 -17.09 -4.49 -6.88
C GLN A 72 -15.59 -4.25 -7.06
N VAL A 73 -15.08 -3.05 -6.79
CA VAL A 73 -13.64 -2.77 -6.84
C VAL A 73 -12.90 -3.64 -5.83
N ILE A 74 -13.37 -3.68 -4.57
CA ILE A 74 -12.79 -4.53 -3.52
C ILE A 74 -12.60 -5.95 -4.02
N ARG A 75 -13.63 -6.57 -4.63
CA ARG A 75 -13.60 -7.96 -5.17
C ARG A 75 -12.51 -8.23 -6.21
N HIS A 76 -12.00 -7.19 -6.86
CA HIS A 76 -10.99 -7.28 -7.92
C HIS A 76 -9.62 -6.73 -7.50
N LEU A 77 -9.51 -6.17 -6.29
CA LEU A 77 -8.22 -5.73 -5.79
C LEU A 77 -7.28 -6.92 -5.57
N PRO A 78 -5.99 -6.80 -5.91
CA PRO A 78 -5.01 -7.78 -5.47
C PRO A 78 -5.00 -7.83 -3.94
N TYR A 79 -5.08 -9.04 -3.39
CA TYR A 79 -5.08 -9.21 -1.93
C TYR A 79 -3.74 -9.73 -1.46
N PHE A 80 -3.35 -9.23 -0.29
CA PHE A 80 -2.28 -9.79 0.50
C PHE A 80 -2.95 -10.61 1.59
N ASP A 81 -2.56 -11.87 1.73
CA ASP A 81 -3.08 -12.68 2.83
C ASP A 81 -2.73 -12.02 4.18
N SER A 82 -3.56 -12.30 5.19
CA SER A 82 -3.34 -11.81 6.56
C SER A 82 -2.00 -12.26 7.21
N THR A 83 -1.27 -13.19 6.59
CA THR A 83 0.07 -13.61 7.02
C THR A 83 1.18 -12.74 6.42
N CYS A 84 0.84 -11.81 5.53
CA CYS A 84 1.77 -10.86 4.94
C CYS A 84 2.40 -9.97 6.04
N ILE A 85 3.67 -10.24 6.33
CA ILE A 85 4.47 -9.45 7.26
C ILE A 85 5.13 -8.22 6.61
N LYS A 86 4.84 -7.97 5.32
CA LYS A 86 5.49 -6.92 4.54
C LYS A 86 4.74 -5.61 4.68
N TYR A 87 5.52 -4.53 4.65
CA TYR A 87 5.00 -3.18 4.63
C TYR A 87 4.96 -2.67 3.19
N VAL A 88 3.84 -2.07 2.78
CA VAL A 88 3.70 -1.44 1.45
C VAL A 88 4.30 -0.03 1.44
N HIS A 89 4.29 0.63 2.61
CA HIS A 89 4.88 1.94 2.87
C HIS A 89 5.35 2.01 4.33
N TYR A 90 5.77 3.16 4.86
CA TYR A 90 6.38 3.29 6.17
C TYR A 90 5.41 2.88 7.28
N LYS A 91 5.73 1.76 7.94
CA LYS A 91 4.88 1.10 8.94
C LYS A 91 3.44 0.82 8.48
N SER A 92 3.22 0.75 7.17
CA SER A 92 1.91 0.56 6.54
C SER A 92 1.71 -0.88 6.10
N LYS A 93 0.75 -1.60 6.69
CA LYS A 93 0.44 -2.99 6.35
C LYS A 93 -0.79 -3.07 5.46
N PRO A 94 -0.74 -3.81 4.35
CA PRO A 94 -1.91 -4.02 3.51
C PRO A 94 -3.00 -4.80 4.27
N LEU A 95 -4.26 -4.47 3.99
CA LEU A 95 -5.41 -5.18 4.55
C LEU A 95 -5.82 -6.36 3.66
N ASP A 96 -6.08 -7.49 4.29
CA ASP A 96 -6.73 -8.64 3.65
C ASP A 96 -8.24 -8.41 3.61
N LEU A 97 -8.70 -7.63 2.64
CA LEU A 97 -10.11 -7.29 2.49
C LEU A 97 -11.00 -8.50 2.14
N THR A 98 -10.43 -9.64 1.73
CA THR A 98 -11.23 -10.88 1.52
C THR A 98 -11.61 -11.56 2.83
N ALA A 99 -10.79 -11.38 3.86
CA ALA A 99 -10.99 -11.97 5.17
C ALA A 99 -11.85 -11.08 6.09
N PHE A 100 -12.21 -9.87 5.64
CA PHE A 100 -12.97 -8.92 6.46
C PHE A 100 -14.37 -9.46 6.78
N THR A 101 -14.69 -9.45 8.07
CA THR A 101 -16.03 -9.69 8.58
C THR A 101 -16.83 -8.37 8.62
N LEU A 102 -18.13 -8.45 8.88
CA LEU A 102 -18.97 -7.25 9.08
C LEU A 102 -18.47 -6.39 10.23
N ASP A 103 -18.08 -7.01 11.34
CA ASP A 103 -17.54 -6.32 12.50
C ASP A 103 -16.26 -5.55 12.15
N ASP A 104 -15.47 -6.05 11.18
CA ASP A 104 -14.26 -5.38 10.72
C ASP A 104 -14.61 -4.15 9.88
N PHE A 105 -15.55 -4.27 8.95
CA PHE A 105 -16.08 -3.11 8.20
C PHE A 105 -16.69 -2.06 9.12
N GLU A 106 -17.45 -2.46 10.14
CA GLU A 106 -18.04 -1.55 11.11
C GLU A 106 -16.97 -0.86 11.97
N LYS A 107 -15.97 -1.59 12.49
CA LYS A 107 -14.85 -0.99 13.23
C LYS A 107 -14.09 0.01 12.39
N HIS A 108 -13.77 -0.34 11.15
CA HIS A 108 -13.08 0.55 10.23
C HIS A 108 -13.94 1.78 9.90
N MET A 109 -15.24 1.64 9.67
CA MET A 109 -16.10 2.81 9.47
C MET A 109 -16.10 3.71 10.72
N ASN A 110 -16.26 3.14 11.91
CA ASN A 110 -16.37 3.88 13.16
C ASN A 110 -15.07 4.61 13.52
N TYR A 111 -13.92 4.02 13.25
CA TYR A 111 -12.61 4.65 13.54
C TYR A 111 -12.40 5.93 12.72
N HIS A 112 -13.08 6.06 11.57
CA HIS A 112 -12.89 7.17 10.64
C HIS A 112 -14.19 7.94 10.34
N GLN A 113 -15.22 7.77 11.17
CA GLN A 113 -16.56 8.32 10.94
C GLN A 113 -16.60 9.85 10.86
N ASP A 114 -15.68 10.53 11.55
CA ASP A 114 -15.59 11.99 11.59
C ASP A 114 -14.57 12.55 10.58
N ARG A 115 -14.06 11.72 9.66
CA ARG A 115 -13.11 12.16 8.63
C ARG A 115 -13.84 12.57 7.36
N GLU A 116 -13.36 13.65 6.77
CA GLU A 116 -13.80 14.12 5.46
C GLU A 116 -12.72 13.80 4.43
N PHE A 117 -13.11 13.14 3.35
CA PHE A 117 -12.26 12.87 2.21
C PHE A 117 -12.64 13.82 1.08
N TRP A 118 -11.67 14.57 0.57
CA TRP A 118 -11.87 15.59 -0.47
C TRP A 118 -11.01 15.23 -1.68
N SER A 119 -11.63 14.95 -2.83
CA SER A 119 -10.90 14.61 -4.06
C SER A 119 -9.97 15.73 -4.50
N SER A 120 -9.07 15.45 -5.45
CA SER A 120 -8.13 16.46 -5.97
C SER A 120 -8.84 17.64 -6.66
N GLU A 121 -10.07 17.42 -7.13
CA GLU A 121 -10.95 18.45 -7.72
C GLU A 121 -11.75 19.25 -6.67
N GLY A 122 -11.58 18.95 -5.38
CA GLY A 122 -12.26 19.64 -4.28
C GLY A 122 -13.70 19.19 -4.05
N GLU A 123 -14.07 18.01 -4.54
CA GLU A 123 -15.38 17.40 -4.24
C GLU A 123 -15.28 16.57 -2.95
N GLN A 124 -16.25 16.72 -2.05
CA GLN A 124 -16.33 15.85 -0.87
C GLN A 124 -16.82 14.46 -1.31
N MET A 125 -16.05 13.44 -0.94
CA MET A 125 -16.36 12.05 -1.26
C MET A 125 -17.39 11.46 -0.31
N ASP A 126 -18.24 10.58 -0.85
CA ASP A 126 -19.09 9.74 -0.02
C ASP A 126 -18.21 8.70 0.70
N PRO A 127 -18.25 8.57 2.04
CA PRO A 127 -17.46 7.59 2.77
C PRO A 127 -17.69 6.13 2.32
N SER A 128 -18.82 5.84 1.67
CA SER A 128 -19.12 4.54 1.09
C SER A 128 -18.30 4.22 -0.17
N ASP A 129 -17.73 5.23 -0.83
CA ASP A 129 -16.84 5.12 -2.00
C ASP A 129 -15.34 5.12 -1.63
N VAL A 130 -14.99 5.28 -0.35
CA VAL A 130 -13.60 5.30 0.11
C VAL A 130 -13.26 4.02 0.85
N VAL A 131 -12.20 3.32 0.45
CA VAL A 131 -11.82 2.00 1.00
C VAL A 131 -10.44 2.07 1.62
N CYS A 132 -10.30 1.68 2.89
CA CYS A 132 -8.97 1.50 3.49
C CYS A 132 -8.30 0.27 2.87
N ILE A 133 -7.11 0.45 2.31
CA ILE A 133 -6.34 -0.64 1.68
C ILE A 133 -5.07 -0.99 2.46
N ALA A 134 -4.59 -0.09 3.32
CA ALA A 134 -3.47 -0.34 4.21
C ALA A 134 -3.59 0.47 5.50
N VAL A 135 -3.23 -0.15 6.62
CA VAL A 135 -3.29 0.44 7.96
C VAL A 135 -1.89 0.69 8.48
N GLY A 136 -1.71 1.88 9.03
CA GLY A 136 -0.50 2.27 9.72
C GLY A 136 -0.44 1.68 11.13
N HIS A 137 0.74 1.21 11.55
CA HIS A 137 1.00 0.81 12.92
C HIS A 137 1.96 1.78 13.60
N GLU A 138 1.58 2.29 14.78
CA GLU A 138 2.34 3.27 15.58
C GLU A 138 2.32 4.70 15.04
N SER A 139 2.88 5.64 15.82
CA SER A 139 3.00 7.05 15.42
C SER A 139 3.74 7.20 14.09
N PHE A 140 3.26 8.13 13.26
CA PHE A 140 3.84 8.50 11.96
C PHE A 140 3.77 7.41 10.89
N SER A 141 3.05 6.33 11.15
CA SER A 141 2.75 5.32 10.13
C SER A 141 1.84 5.88 9.04
N ARG A 142 1.85 5.23 7.87
CA ARG A 142 1.00 5.61 6.74
C ARG A 142 -0.21 4.71 6.64
N GLU A 143 -1.40 5.30 6.61
CA GLU A 143 -2.63 4.61 6.22
C GLU A 143 -3.02 5.03 4.80
N LEU A 144 -3.48 4.08 3.99
CA LEU A 144 -3.82 4.34 2.60
C LEU A 144 -5.31 4.10 2.38
N TRP A 145 -5.96 5.12 1.83
CA TRP A 145 -7.39 5.12 1.53
C TRP A 145 -7.60 5.31 0.04
N LEU A 146 -8.32 4.40 -0.59
CA LEU A 146 -8.65 4.43 -2.00
C LEU A 146 -10.01 5.09 -2.22
N ASN A 147 -10.03 6.22 -2.92
CA ASN A 147 -11.23 6.73 -3.60
C ASN A 147 -11.51 5.86 -4.82
N VAL A 148 -12.52 4.99 -4.77
CA VAL A 148 -12.82 4.09 -5.89
C VAL A 148 -13.43 4.82 -7.09
N LYS A 149 -14.05 5.98 -6.86
CA LYS A 149 -14.77 6.74 -7.89
C LYS A 149 -13.80 7.45 -8.83
N ASP A 150 -12.82 8.16 -8.27
CA ASP A 150 -11.89 8.98 -9.04
C ASP A 150 -10.50 8.34 -9.20
N CYS A 151 -10.31 7.13 -8.66
CA CYS A 151 -9.03 6.41 -8.68
C CYS A 151 -7.90 7.20 -8.00
N GLU A 152 -8.15 7.65 -6.78
CA GLU A 152 -7.19 8.44 -6.00
C GLU A 152 -6.82 7.73 -4.70
N ILE A 153 -5.62 8.01 -4.20
CA ILE A 153 -5.14 7.62 -2.89
C ILE A 153 -5.15 8.85 -1.98
N PHE A 154 -5.71 8.70 -0.78
CA PHE A 154 -5.42 9.55 0.36
C PHE A 154 -4.41 8.85 1.25
N GLU A 155 -3.33 9.54 1.57
CA GLU A 155 -2.37 9.10 2.56
C GLU A 155 -2.67 9.79 3.88
N ASP A 156 -2.96 9.00 4.91
CA ASP A 156 -3.15 9.51 6.27
C ASP A 156 -1.88 9.29 7.09
N PHE A 157 -1.36 10.38 7.65
CA PHE A 157 -0.23 10.35 8.55
C PHE A 157 -0.73 10.14 9.97
N HIS A 158 -0.48 8.97 10.56
CA HIS A 158 -0.99 8.68 11.91
C HIS A 158 -0.44 9.71 12.92
N ALA A 159 -1.35 10.41 13.61
CA ALA A 159 -1.07 11.55 14.49
C ALA A 159 -0.52 12.82 13.81
N GLY A 160 -0.78 13.00 12.52
CA GLY A 160 -0.63 14.26 11.80
C GLY A 160 -1.81 14.53 10.86
N ASP A 161 -1.53 14.97 9.64
CA ASP A 161 -2.54 15.42 8.69
C ASP A 161 -2.90 14.32 7.68
N LEU A 162 -4.17 14.34 7.24
CA LEU A 162 -4.60 13.66 6.02
C LEU A 162 -4.07 14.45 4.83
N LEU A 163 -3.29 13.81 3.96
CA LEU A 163 -2.72 14.45 2.78
C LEU A 163 -3.73 14.58 1.64
N ASP A 164 -3.44 15.49 0.72
CA ASP A 164 -4.25 15.73 -0.47
C ASP A 164 -4.39 14.45 -1.31
N ALA A 165 -5.57 14.28 -1.93
CA ALA A 165 -5.82 13.17 -2.83
C ALA A 165 -4.88 13.24 -4.04
N VAL A 166 -4.33 12.08 -4.41
CA VAL A 166 -3.46 11.94 -5.58
C VAL A 166 -3.90 10.78 -6.45
N PRO A 167 -3.80 10.87 -7.79
CA PRO A 167 -4.11 9.73 -8.66
C PRO A 167 -3.30 8.49 -8.27
N VAL A 168 -3.95 7.33 -8.30
CA VAL A 168 -3.38 6.04 -7.92
C VAL A 168 -2.04 5.78 -8.61
N GLU A 169 -1.94 6.00 -9.92
CA GLU A 169 -0.70 5.81 -10.68
C GLU A 169 0.39 6.76 -10.20
N GLY A 170 0.06 8.03 -10.00
CA GLY A 170 1.02 9.04 -9.56
C GLY A 170 1.57 8.74 -8.17
N PHE A 171 0.70 8.34 -7.24
CA PHE A 171 1.10 7.91 -5.90
C PHE A 171 2.08 6.75 -5.96
N PHE A 172 1.72 5.72 -6.72
CA PHE A 172 2.47 4.47 -6.76
C PHE A 172 3.76 4.56 -7.59
N ASP A 173 3.80 5.39 -8.64
CA ASP A 173 5.03 5.73 -9.36
C ASP A 173 6.00 6.50 -8.48
N ASN A 174 5.49 7.45 -7.67
CA ASN A 174 6.32 8.17 -6.70
C ASN A 174 6.88 7.24 -5.62
N LEU A 175 6.03 6.37 -5.05
CA LEU A 175 6.47 5.40 -4.05
C LEU A 175 7.54 4.45 -4.61
N LYS A 176 7.35 3.99 -5.84
CA LYS A 176 8.34 3.21 -6.59
C LYS A 176 9.66 3.97 -6.76
N GLU A 177 9.62 5.25 -7.18
CA GLU A 177 10.83 6.08 -7.29
C GLU A 177 11.55 6.21 -5.95
N GLN A 178 10.81 6.43 -4.85
CA GLN A 178 11.39 6.56 -3.52
C GLN A 178 12.11 5.29 -3.08
N TYR A 179 11.55 4.11 -3.37
CA TYR A 179 12.23 2.84 -3.14
C TYR A 179 13.44 2.67 -4.07
N GLN A 180 13.30 2.88 -5.38
CA GLN A 180 14.39 2.70 -6.35
C GLN A 180 15.59 3.63 -6.10
N SER A 181 15.30 4.85 -5.64
CA SER A 181 16.30 5.85 -5.24
C SER A 181 16.83 5.64 -3.82
N LEU A 182 16.30 4.66 -3.07
CA LEU A 182 16.62 4.40 -1.66
C LEU A 182 16.35 5.59 -0.73
N LYS A 183 15.43 6.49 -1.09
CA LYS A 183 14.80 7.42 -0.14
C LYS A 183 13.97 6.64 0.87
N PHE A 184 13.35 5.55 0.44
CA PHE A 184 12.84 4.49 1.29
C PHE A 184 13.68 3.25 1.11
N ILE A 185 14.25 2.76 2.21
CA ILE A 185 15.06 1.56 2.20
C ILE A 185 14.18 0.44 2.77
N PRO A 186 13.78 -0.56 1.97
CA PRO A 186 13.03 -1.68 2.49
C PRO A 186 13.96 -2.51 3.39
N GLY A 187 13.39 -3.36 4.24
CA GLY A 187 14.19 -4.23 5.08
C GLY A 187 13.50 -5.58 5.26
N LYS A 188 14.27 -6.66 5.17
CA LYS A 188 13.76 -8.00 5.45
C LYS A 188 13.39 -8.08 6.93
N ARG A 189 12.09 -8.17 7.22
CA ARG A 189 11.52 -8.21 8.59
C ARG A 189 11.85 -6.97 9.43
N ARG A 190 12.23 -5.87 8.79
CA ARG A 190 12.53 -4.58 9.43
C ARG A 190 11.56 -3.54 8.90
N ILE A 191 11.32 -2.51 9.70
CA ILE A 191 10.55 -1.35 9.26
C ILE A 191 11.35 -0.64 8.17
N THR A 192 10.67 -0.13 7.14
CA THR A 192 11.26 0.71 6.10
C THR A 192 12.01 1.89 6.75
N ILE A 193 13.24 2.16 6.31
CA ILE A 193 13.99 3.33 6.76
C ILE A 193 13.63 4.50 5.86
N GLU A 194 13.16 5.60 6.45
CA GLU A 194 12.97 6.88 5.76
C GLU A 194 14.30 7.64 5.74
N ALA A 195 14.81 7.89 4.53
CA ALA A 195 16.11 8.50 4.30
C ALA A 195 16.04 9.63 3.25
N GLU A 196 14.84 10.14 2.98
CA GLU A 196 14.58 11.21 2.00
C GLU A 196 15.37 12.49 2.28
N ASN A 197 15.58 12.82 3.55
CA ASN A 197 16.26 14.04 3.99
C ASN A 197 17.79 13.89 4.02
N LEU A 198 18.29 12.69 3.70
CA LEU A 198 19.70 12.37 3.71
C LEU A 198 20.18 12.13 2.27
N PRO A 199 20.96 13.03 1.65
CA PRO A 199 21.43 12.84 0.28
C PRO A 199 22.39 11.65 0.18
N GLU A 200 22.19 10.76 -0.80
CA GLU A 200 23.06 9.58 -0.99
C GLU A 200 24.52 10.01 -1.21
N GLN A 201 25.45 9.40 -0.48
CA GLN A 201 26.88 9.70 -0.60
C GLN A 201 27.62 8.65 -1.43
N GLY A 202 28.44 9.11 -2.37
CA GLY A 202 29.27 8.25 -3.23
C GLY A 202 30.60 7.80 -2.61
N VAL A 203 30.94 8.30 -1.41
CA VAL A 203 32.20 7.92 -0.73
C VAL A 203 32.02 6.55 -0.09
N ARG A 204 32.86 5.59 -0.47
CA ARG A 204 32.80 4.23 0.08
C ARG A 204 32.99 4.24 1.60
N ILE A 205 31.99 3.77 2.31
CA ILE A 205 32.05 3.54 3.76
C ILE A 205 32.77 2.23 4.02
N LYS A 206 33.63 2.20 5.03
CA LYS A 206 34.26 0.96 5.49
C LYS A 206 33.54 0.43 6.72
N GLU A 207 33.62 -0.88 6.90
CA GLU A 207 33.11 -1.58 8.07
C GLU A 207 33.68 -1.01 9.39
N GLU A 208 34.96 -0.62 9.41
CA GLU A 208 35.62 -0.01 10.57
C GLU A 208 35.01 1.33 10.99
N ASP A 209 34.47 2.10 10.04
CA ASP A 209 33.83 3.39 10.32
C ASP A 209 32.46 3.19 10.99
N VAL A 210 31.73 2.14 10.60
CA VAL A 210 30.39 1.82 11.11
C VAL A 210 30.48 1.13 12.47
N THR A 211 31.32 0.11 12.59
CA THR A 211 31.52 -0.65 13.83
C THR A 211 32.25 0.14 14.91
N GLY A 212 32.96 1.20 14.54
CA GLY A 212 33.64 2.11 15.46
C GLY A 212 32.74 3.18 16.09
N GLN A 213 31.46 3.26 15.71
CA GLN A 213 30.53 4.23 16.26
C GLN A 213 30.22 3.96 17.73
N THR A 214 30.05 5.04 18.49
CA THR A 214 29.60 4.98 19.89
C THR A 214 28.10 5.23 20.05
N GLU A 215 27.46 5.67 18.96
CA GLU A 215 26.03 6.00 18.90
C GLU A 215 25.21 4.74 18.68
N GLU A 216 23.93 4.77 19.08
CA GLU A 216 23.00 3.70 18.75
C GLU A 216 22.71 3.68 17.25
N TRP A 217 22.30 2.51 16.76
CA TRP A 217 21.97 2.30 15.36
C TRP A 217 20.92 3.28 14.84
N GLY A 218 21.11 3.70 13.59
CA GLY A 218 20.19 4.60 12.89
C GLY A 218 20.80 5.98 12.62
N THR A 219 22.11 6.11 12.77
CA THR A 219 22.85 7.32 12.37
C THR A 219 22.83 7.50 10.85
N ASP A 220 23.13 8.71 10.39
CA ASP A 220 23.29 8.99 8.96
C ASP A 220 24.34 8.07 8.32
N LEU A 221 25.39 7.68 9.05
CA LEU A 221 26.42 6.78 8.55
C LEU A 221 25.87 5.36 8.34
N ASP A 222 25.05 4.85 9.27
CA ASP A 222 24.41 3.54 9.17
C ASP A 222 23.48 3.48 7.94
N VAL A 223 22.67 4.53 7.75
CA VAL A 223 21.74 4.61 6.62
C VAL A 223 22.48 4.61 5.30
N GLN A 224 23.57 5.39 5.19
CA GLN A 224 24.39 5.42 3.97
C GLN A 224 25.11 4.09 3.72
N CYS A 225 25.53 3.43 4.79
CA CYS A 225 26.15 2.12 4.73
C CYS A 225 25.19 1.08 4.13
N VAL A 226 23.95 1.04 4.65
CA VAL A 226 22.88 0.18 4.13
C VAL A 226 22.60 0.46 2.66
N ARG A 227 22.53 1.74 2.24
CA ARG A 227 22.36 2.10 0.84
C ARG A 227 23.47 1.53 -0.05
N GLN A 228 24.73 1.67 0.36
CA GLN A 228 25.86 1.13 -0.40
C GLN A 228 25.82 -0.39 -0.49
N ILE A 229 25.45 -1.08 0.59
CA ILE A 229 25.23 -2.53 0.55
C ILE A 229 24.14 -2.86 -0.47
N TYR A 230 23.03 -2.13 -0.47
CA TYR A 230 21.93 -2.37 -1.41
C TYR A 230 22.37 -2.18 -2.87
N ARG A 231 23.11 -1.11 -3.16
CA ARG A 231 23.69 -0.85 -4.48
C ARG A 231 24.67 -1.96 -4.91
N ASP A 232 25.56 -2.38 -4.02
CA ASP A 232 26.53 -3.45 -4.29
C ASP A 232 25.85 -4.78 -4.64
N HIS A 233 24.70 -5.03 -4.03
CA HIS A 233 23.90 -6.24 -4.26
C HIS A 233 22.89 -6.08 -5.39
N GLY A 234 22.97 -5.02 -6.20
CA GLY A 234 22.24 -4.89 -7.46
C GLY A 234 21.00 -4.02 -7.43
N TRP A 235 20.73 -3.27 -6.35
CA TRP A 235 19.56 -2.39 -6.27
C TRP A 235 19.59 -1.23 -7.29
N PRO A 236 18.50 -0.93 -8.01
CA PRO A 236 17.16 -1.55 -7.94
C PRO A 236 16.92 -2.65 -8.98
N GLY A 237 17.94 -3.10 -9.71
CA GLY A 237 17.82 -4.06 -10.80
C GLY A 237 17.89 -5.50 -10.33
N SER A 238 19.05 -6.14 -10.48
CA SER A 238 19.27 -7.55 -10.13
C SER A 238 19.52 -7.74 -8.63
N PHE A 239 18.68 -7.13 -7.78
CA PHE A 239 18.93 -7.06 -6.36
C PHE A 239 18.83 -8.42 -5.67
N ASP A 240 19.79 -8.72 -4.79
CA ASP A 240 19.77 -9.89 -3.91
C ASP A 240 19.49 -9.47 -2.47
N MET A 241 18.21 -9.49 -2.09
CA MET A 241 17.75 -9.13 -0.74
C MET A 241 18.33 -10.04 0.35
N GLU A 242 18.50 -11.34 0.08
CA GLU A 242 18.97 -12.29 1.09
C GLU A 242 20.42 -11.94 1.46
N THR A 243 21.29 -11.89 0.46
CA THR A 243 22.72 -11.60 0.67
C THR A 243 22.92 -10.17 1.20
N ALA A 244 22.14 -9.19 0.72
CA ALA A 244 22.19 -7.83 1.26
C ALA A 244 21.77 -7.77 2.74
N SER A 245 20.72 -8.52 3.12
CA SER A 245 20.26 -8.58 4.51
C SER A 245 21.30 -9.27 5.41
N GLU A 246 21.92 -10.37 4.95
CA GLU A 246 23.01 -11.03 5.69
C GLU A 246 24.22 -10.11 5.88
N ALA A 247 24.58 -9.31 4.86
CA ALA A 247 25.66 -8.34 4.95
C ALA A 247 25.36 -7.23 5.99
N ILE A 248 24.11 -6.78 6.04
CA ILE A 248 23.60 -5.83 7.03
C ILE A 248 23.63 -6.45 8.42
N ASP A 249 23.09 -7.65 8.60
CA ASP A 249 23.08 -8.37 9.89
C ASP A 249 24.49 -8.65 10.42
N LYS A 250 25.47 -8.83 9.52
CA LYS A 250 26.87 -9.02 9.90
C LYS A 250 27.50 -7.74 10.48
N TRP A 251 27.12 -6.59 9.95
CA TRP A 251 27.68 -5.29 10.36
C TRP A 251 26.89 -4.63 11.48
N LEU A 252 25.63 -5.01 11.62
CA LEU A 252 24.68 -4.39 12.51
C LEU A 252 24.20 -5.51 13.46
N GLU A 253 24.66 -5.50 14.71
CA GLU A 253 24.18 -6.47 15.71
C GLU A 253 22.64 -6.53 15.67
N PRO A 254 22.05 -7.73 15.74
CA PRO A 254 20.61 -7.89 15.61
C PRO A 254 19.91 -7.20 16.80
N LEU A 255 18.91 -6.36 16.50
CA LEU A 255 17.86 -5.99 17.44
C LEU A 255 17.04 -7.22 17.86
#